data_AF-A0A6I8U8V2-F1
#
_entry.id   AF-A0A6I8U8V2-F1
#
_cell.length_a   1.000
_cell.length_b   1.000
_cell.length_c   1.000
_cell.angle_alpha   90.00
_cell.angle_beta   90.00
_cell.angle_gamma   90.00
#
_symmetry.space_group_name_H-M   'P 1'
#
loop_
_entity.id
_entity.type
_entity.pdbx_description
1 polymer ?
#
loop_
_entity_poly.entity_id
_entity_poly.type
_entity_poly.pdbx_seq_one_letter_code
_entity_poly.pdbx_strand_id
1 'polypeptide(L)'
;MTHAREFTIGPCQLQYYEPCNSDAIEFYLFTSDSPNDAPLLLDNIDPKVPSRINLTYRNKLIVHGYNGHIDFNATKIIRNAYLKQPRTNVFVVDWGKLSRLPCYPTAAFNTKQAGECTATFLIGLKANHPEFSCRDLHSIGFSLGAHVLSFTSNALEKSIGSKFRRITGLDPALPFFATARQQWKLDLTDADFVDVIHTNAGVFGKIETCGHVDFYMNGGQSQPMCENATSKYRCLRCV
;
A
#
# COMPACT_ATOMS: atom_id res chain seq x y z
N MET A 1 14.04 -4.57 24.50
CA MET A 1 14.67 -5.20 23.32
C MET A 1 13.73 -6.27 22.78
N THR A 2 12.88 -5.90 21.81
CA THR A 2 12.12 -6.87 21.02
C THR A 2 13.09 -7.55 20.07
N HIS A 3 13.18 -8.87 20.14
CA HIS A 3 14.06 -9.65 19.27
C HIS A 3 13.35 -9.81 17.91
N ALA A 4 14.04 -9.51 16.81
CA ALA A 4 13.58 -9.83 15.46
C ALA A 4 13.33 -11.34 15.37
N ARG A 5 12.20 -11.73 14.79
CA ARG A 5 11.85 -13.14 14.59
C ARG A 5 11.20 -13.32 13.24
N GLU A 6 11.89 -14.05 12.37
CA GLU A 6 11.35 -14.62 11.17
C GLU A 6 10.86 -16.05 11.46
N PHE A 7 9.61 -16.32 11.10
CA PHE A 7 9.03 -17.65 11.20
C PHE A 7 8.50 -18.10 9.85
N THR A 8 8.78 -19.35 9.48
CA THR A 8 8.27 -19.96 8.25
C THR A 8 7.37 -21.14 8.57
N ILE A 9 6.14 -21.12 8.06
CA ILE A 9 5.22 -22.27 8.08
C ILE A 9 5.02 -22.71 6.62
N GLY A 10 5.79 -23.73 6.20
CA GLY A 10 5.86 -24.08 4.78
C GLY A 10 6.35 -22.88 3.94
N PRO A 11 5.64 -22.49 2.86
CA PRO A 11 6.03 -21.33 2.04
C PRO A 11 5.66 -19.97 2.67
N CYS A 12 5.01 -19.96 3.85
CA CYS A 12 4.46 -18.77 4.46
C CYS A 12 5.42 -18.16 5.47
N GLN A 13 5.99 -17.01 5.09
CA GLN A 13 6.89 -16.22 5.92
C GLN A 13 6.10 -15.23 6.77
N LEU A 14 6.40 -15.18 8.06
CA LEU A 14 5.95 -14.17 9.00
C LEU A 14 7.17 -13.40 9.48
N GLN A 15 7.17 -12.09 9.23
CA GLN A 15 8.19 -11.19 9.73
C GLN A 15 7.62 -10.34 10.87
N TYR A 16 8.33 -10.31 11.99
CA TYR A 16 7.92 -9.56 13.16
C TYR A 16 9.10 -8.81 13.77
N TYR A 17 9.09 -7.48 13.64
CA TYR A 17 10.20 -6.59 14.01
C TYR A 17 11.50 -6.91 13.28
N GLU A 18 11.40 -7.41 12.05
CA GLU A 18 12.57 -7.60 11.20
C GLU A 18 13.14 -6.24 10.78
N PRO A 19 14.46 -6.10 10.62
CA PRO A 19 15.03 -4.90 10.02
C PRO A 19 14.53 -4.70 8.58
N CYS A 20 14.31 -3.45 8.20
CA CYS A 20 13.78 -3.09 6.88
C CYS A 20 14.82 -3.10 5.76
N ASN A 21 15.96 -3.77 5.95
CA ASN A 21 17.07 -3.85 5.00
C ASN A 21 17.08 -5.14 4.17
N SER A 22 16.05 -5.99 4.31
CA SER A 22 15.89 -7.19 3.48
C SER A 22 15.17 -6.87 2.17
N ASP A 23 15.29 -7.77 1.19
CA ASP A 23 14.60 -7.70 -0.11
C ASP A 23 13.13 -8.17 -0.04
N ALA A 24 12.59 -8.41 1.17
CA ALA A 24 11.21 -8.87 1.36
C ALA A 24 10.16 -7.80 0.99
N ILE A 25 10.56 -6.53 1.10
CA ILE A 25 9.77 -5.34 0.76
C ILE A 25 10.67 -4.43 -0.07
N GLU A 26 10.28 -4.13 -1.29
CA GLU A 26 11.07 -3.37 -2.27
C GLU A 26 10.30 -2.11 -2.69
N PHE A 27 11.03 -1.03 -2.98
CA PHE A 27 10.45 0.26 -3.34
C PHE A 27 10.86 0.66 -4.75
N TYR A 28 9.86 0.80 -5.62
CA TYR A 28 10.07 1.13 -7.03
C TYR A 28 9.54 2.52 -7.36
N LEU A 29 10.31 3.28 -8.14
CA LEU A 29 9.94 4.61 -8.61
C LEU A 29 9.75 4.63 -10.14
N PHE A 30 8.61 5.16 -10.55
CA PHE A 30 8.25 5.47 -11.94
C PHE A 30 8.01 6.98 -12.09
N THR A 31 8.23 7.51 -13.30
CA THR A 31 8.01 8.94 -13.61
C THR A 31 7.24 9.11 -14.91
N SER A 32 6.36 10.12 -14.94
CA SER A 32 5.64 10.53 -16.15
C SER A 32 6.56 11.02 -17.27
N ASP A 33 7.77 11.46 -16.93
CA ASP A 33 8.73 12.01 -17.89
C ASP A 33 9.39 10.90 -18.72
N SER A 34 9.42 9.67 -18.19
CA SER A 34 9.95 8.48 -18.84
C SER A 34 9.03 7.27 -18.61
N PRO A 35 7.80 7.25 -19.16
CA PRO A 35 6.79 6.25 -18.81
C PRO A 35 7.11 4.84 -19.33
N ASN A 36 8.05 4.70 -20.26
CA ASN A 36 8.48 3.43 -20.86
C ASN A 36 9.81 2.91 -20.29
N ASP A 37 10.49 3.68 -19.43
CA ASP A 37 11.72 3.22 -18.80
C ASP A 37 11.42 2.11 -17.77
N ALA A 38 12.40 1.24 -17.52
CA ALA A 38 12.34 0.33 -16.39
C ALA A 38 12.23 1.12 -15.07
N PRO A 39 11.50 0.61 -14.05
CA PRO A 39 11.43 1.27 -12.76
C PRO A 39 12.80 1.38 -12.10
N LEU A 40 13.00 2.45 -11.34
CA LEU A 40 14.14 2.56 -10.46
C LEU A 40 13.84 1.84 -9.14
N LEU A 41 14.59 0.79 -8.83
CA LEU A 41 14.63 0.20 -7.50
C LEU A 41 15.43 1.12 -6.57
N LEU A 42 14.83 1.50 -5.45
CA LEU A 42 15.45 2.36 -4.45
C LEU A 42 15.86 1.55 -3.22
N ASP A 43 16.95 1.97 -2.57
CA ASP A 43 17.38 1.38 -1.29
C ASP A 43 16.33 1.59 -0.20
N ASN A 44 16.12 0.57 0.64
CA ASN A 44 15.06 0.58 1.64
C ASN A 44 15.33 1.53 2.82
N ILE A 45 16.60 1.87 3.08
CA ILE A 45 17.05 2.63 4.25
C ILE A 45 17.63 3.99 3.83
N ASP A 46 18.47 4.00 2.79
CA ASP A 46 19.16 5.18 2.25
C ASP A 46 18.76 5.45 0.78
N PRO A 47 17.45 5.66 0.48
CA PRO A 47 16.99 5.83 -0.89
C PRO A 47 17.52 7.12 -1.51
N LYS A 48 18.18 6.99 -2.67
CA LYS A 48 18.71 8.11 -3.46
C LYS A 48 18.04 8.15 -4.81
N VAL A 49 17.34 9.25 -5.08
CA VAL A 49 16.68 9.52 -6.35
C VAL A 49 17.62 10.33 -7.26
N PRO A 50 17.87 9.90 -8.51
CA PRO A 50 18.68 10.63 -9.46
C PRO A 50 18.17 12.06 -9.68
N SER A 51 19.08 13.03 -9.83
CA SER A 51 18.76 14.46 -9.99
C SER A 51 17.87 14.80 -11.20
N ARG A 52 17.80 13.90 -12.20
CA ARG A 52 16.89 14.02 -13.35
C ARG A 52 15.41 13.86 -12.97
N ILE A 53 15.10 13.26 -11.82
CA ILE A 53 13.73 13.07 -11.33
C ILE A 53 13.42 14.17 -10.32
N ASN A 54 12.42 15.00 -10.63
CA ASN A 54 12.03 16.11 -9.78
C ASN A 54 11.00 15.66 -8.73
N LEU A 55 11.39 15.60 -7.46
CA LEU A 55 10.51 15.20 -6.35
C LEU A 55 9.54 16.30 -5.87
N THR A 56 9.65 17.52 -6.39
CA THR A 56 8.64 18.59 -6.16
C THR A 56 7.37 18.38 -6.98
N TYR A 57 7.38 17.39 -7.88
CA TYR A 57 6.21 16.99 -8.68
C TYR A 57 5.16 16.29 -7.82
N ARG A 58 4.03 15.92 -8.43
CA ARG A 58 3.01 15.15 -7.73
C ARG A 58 3.56 13.76 -7.43
N ASN A 59 3.64 13.40 -6.15
CA ASN A 59 4.08 12.07 -5.74
C ASN A 59 2.87 11.22 -5.34
N LYS A 60 2.82 9.99 -5.85
CA LYS A 60 1.82 8.97 -5.50
C LYS A 60 2.52 7.77 -4.88
N LEU A 61 1.93 7.17 -3.86
CA LEU A 61 2.37 5.89 -3.29
C LEU A 61 1.29 4.85 -3.54
N ILE A 62 1.64 3.74 -4.19
CA ILE A 62 0.72 2.63 -4.43
C ILE A 62 1.19 1.43 -3.61
N VAL A 63 0.28 0.85 -2.83
CA VAL A 63 0.52 -0.36 -2.05
C VAL A 63 -0.48 -1.43 -2.47
N HIS A 64 0.03 -2.51 -3.07
CA HIS A 64 -0.82 -3.63 -3.49
C HIS A 64 -1.29 -4.47 -2.29
N GLY A 65 -2.24 -5.37 -2.54
CA GLY A 65 -2.81 -6.24 -1.53
C GLY A 65 -2.25 -7.67 -1.54
N TYR A 66 -3.07 -8.60 -1.04
CA TYR A 66 -2.77 -10.02 -1.02
C TYR A 66 -2.49 -10.58 -2.42
N ASN A 67 -1.40 -11.35 -2.54
CA ASN A 67 -0.88 -11.91 -3.80
C ASN A 67 -0.59 -10.86 -4.88
N GLY A 68 -0.39 -9.61 -4.47
CA GLY A 68 0.03 -8.53 -5.35
C GLY A 68 1.55 -8.49 -5.52
N HIS A 69 1.97 -7.70 -6.50
CA HIS A 69 3.35 -7.36 -6.81
C HIS A 69 3.34 -6.16 -7.78
N ILE A 70 4.50 -5.64 -8.15
CA ILE A 70 4.66 -4.47 -9.03
C ILE A 70 3.96 -4.62 -10.39
N ASP A 71 3.95 -5.84 -10.95
CA ASP A 71 3.36 -6.16 -12.24
C ASP A 71 1.92 -6.70 -12.17
N PHE A 72 1.33 -6.72 -10.98
CA PHE A 72 -0.06 -7.10 -10.81
C PHE A 72 -0.97 -6.13 -11.57
N ASN A 73 -2.01 -6.65 -12.22
CA ASN A 73 -2.81 -5.86 -13.16
C ASN A 73 -3.42 -4.60 -12.52
N ALA A 74 -3.98 -4.70 -11.31
CA ALA A 74 -4.54 -3.54 -10.62
C ALA A 74 -3.47 -2.47 -10.33
N THR A 75 -2.29 -2.90 -9.83
CA THR A 75 -1.13 -2.02 -9.59
C THR A 75 -0.73 -1.28 -10.88
N LYS A 76 -0.61 -2.00 -12.00
CA LYS A 76 -0.25 -1.40 -13.29
C LYS A 76 -1.30 -0.43 -13.81
N ILE A 77 -2.59 -0.76 -13.70
CA ILE A 77 -3.68 0.11 -14.16
C ILE A 77 -3.65 1.44 -13.42
N ILE A 78 -3.58 1.42 -12.08
CA ILE A 78 -3.54 2.61 -11.24
C ILE A 78 -2.27 3.42 -11.52
N ARG A 79 -1.10 2.76 -11.54
CA ARG A 79 0.18 3.38 -11.87
C ARG A 79 0.13 4.09 -13.21
N ASN A 80 -0.29 3.39 -14.26
CA ASN A 80 -0.31 3.92 -15.63
C ASN A 80 -1.32 5.08 -15.76
N ALA A 81 -2.44 5.04 -15.03
CA ALA A 81 -3.39 6.15 -14.98
C ALA A 81 -2.77 7.43 -14.39
N TYR A 82 -1.95 7.31 -13.35
CA TYR A 82 -1.21 8.43 -12.79
C TYR A 82 -0.05 8.89 -13.68
N LEU A 83 0.69 7.98 -14.30
CA LEU A 83 1.82 8.32 -15.18
C LEU A 83 1.39 9.03 -16.47
N LYS A 84 0.12 8.93 -16.88
CA LYS A 84 -0.45 9.75 -17.96
C LYS A 84 -0.59 11.22 -17.59
N GLN A 85 -0.53 11.57 -16.30
CA GLN A 85 -0.58 12.95 -15.85
C GLN A 85 0.83 13.53 -15.86
N PRO A 86 1.07 14.69 -16.50
CA PRO A 86 2.39 15.30 -16.53
C PRO A 86 2.87 15.65 -15.12
N ARG A 87 4.19 15.64 -14.93
CA ARG A 87 4.84 16.00 -13.65
C ARG A 87 4.32 15.14 -12.49
N THR A 88 4.35 13.82 -12.68
CA THR A 88 3.89 12.84 -11.68
C THR A 88 4.94 11.74 -11.48
N ASN A 89 5.27 11.49 -10.22
CA ASN A 89 6.07 10.36 -9.78
C ASN A 89 5.14 9.34 -9.09
N VAL A 90 5.37 8.06 -9.36
CA VAL A 90 4.64 6.97 -8.73
C VAL A 90 5.62 6.03 -8.05
N PHE A 91 5.53 5.97 -6.73
CA PHE A 91 6.20 4.99 -5.89
C PHE A 91 5.30 3.76 -5.74
N VAL A 92 5.86 2.57 -5.87
CA VAL A 92 5.16 1.31 -5.63
C VAL A 92 5.90 0.54 -4.53
N VAL A 93 5.16 0.13 -3.51
CA VAL A 93 5.65 -0.78 -2.47
C VAL A 93 5.36 -2.20 -2.92
N ASP A 94 6.40 -2.96 -3.27
CA ASP A 94 6.29 -4.38 -3.56
C ASP A 94 6.64 -5.20 -2.31
N TRP A 95 5.62 -5.84 -1.74
CA TRP A 95 5.76 -6.73 -0.59
C TRP A 95 5.18 -8.12 -0.93
N GLY A 96 5.25 -8.50 -2.21
CA GLY A 96 4.73 -9.76 -2.74
C GLY A 96 5.30 -10.99 -2.04
N LYS A 97 6.58 -10.94 -1.65
CA LYS A 97 7.25 -12.02 -0.92
C LYS A 97 6.56 -12.35 0.41
N LEU A 98 5.98 -11.34 1.08
CA LEU A 98 5.29 -11.46 2.37
C LEU A 98 3.77 -11.62 2.25
N SER A 99 3.22 -11.47 1.05
CA SER A 99 1.78 -11.47 0.79
C SER A 99 1.30 -12.56 -0.18
N ARG A 100 2.15 -13.53 -0.51
CA ARG A 100 1.88 -14.59 -1.51
C ARG A 100 0.74 -15.56 -1.14
N LEU A 101 0.15 -16.19 -2.15
CA LEU A 101 -0.70 -17.38 -1.96
C LEU A 101 0.12 -18.59 -1.46
N PRO A 102 -0.45 -19.48 -0.62
CA PRO A 102 -1.75 -19.44 0.05
C PRO A 102 -1.69 -18.80 1.46
N CYS A 103 -0.76 -17.87 1.68
CA CYS A 103 -0.32 -17.44 3.00
C CYS A 103 -1.12 -16.25 3.59
N TYR A 104 -2.45 -16.31 3.54
CA TYR A 104 -3.28 -15.16 3.96
C TYR A 104 -3.10 -14.75 5.43
N PRO A 105 -3.11 -15.66 6.42
CA PRO A 105 -2.97 -15.25 7.82
C PRO A 105 -1.64 -14.52 8.07
N THR A 106 -0.52 -15.06 7.59
CA THR A 106 0.79 -14.41 7.72
C THR A 106 0.85 -13.11 6.92
N ALA A 107 0.26 -13.04 5.73
CA ALA A 107 0.17 -11.80 4.95
C ALA A 107 -0.57 -10.68 5.71
N ALA A 108 -1.69 -11.01 6.36
CA ALA A 108 -2.43 -10.06 7.17
C ALA A 108 -1.58 -9.53 8.34
N PHE A 109 -0.85 -10.40 9.04
CA PHE A 109 0.07 -9.97 10.10
C PHE A 109 1.27 -9.17 9.58
N ASN A 110 1.80 -9.52 8.40
CA ASN A 110 2.92 -8.83 7.76
C ASN A 110 2.57 -7.40 7.31
N THR A 111 1.28 -7.02 7.26
CA THR A 111 0.89 -5.63 6.92
C THR A 111 1.54 -4.60 7.84
N LYS A 112 1.73 -4.94 9.12
CA LYS A 112 2.43 -4.09 10.08
C LYS A 112 3.90 -3.92 9.71
N GLN A 113 4.61 -5.02 9.45
CA GLN A 113 6.03 -5.00 9.04
C GLN A 113 6.21 -4.21 7.74
N ALA A 114 5.36 -4.47 6.73
CA ALA A 114 5.37 -3.72 5.47
C ALA A 114 5.12 -2.22 5.69
N GLY A 115 4.20 -1.87 6.59
CA GLY A 115 3.87 -0.48 6.90
C GLY A 115 5.02 0.25 7.60
N GLU A 116 5.63 -0.37 8.61
CA GLU A 116 6.78 0.17 9.35
C GLU A 116 8.02 0.32 8.44
N CYS A 117 8.25 -0.62 7.53
CA CYS A 117 9.34 -0.49 6.55
C CYS A 117 9.06 0.55 5.48
N THR A 118 7.82 0.70 5.04
CA THR A 118 7.43 1.80 4.15
C THR A 118 7.66 3.15 4.82
N ALA A 119 7.35 3.29 6.11
CA ALA A 119 7.63 4.52 6.86
C ALA A 119 9.14 4.78 6.97
N THR A 120 9.93 3.73 7.24
CA THR A 120 11.41 3.82 7.28
C THR A 120 11.98 4.32 5.96
N PHE A 121 11.54 3.74 4.84
CA PHE A 121 11.90 4.20 3.49
C PHE A 121 11.53 5.66 3.26
N LEU A 122 10.31 6.08 3.60
CA LEU A 122 9.86 7.47 3.40
C LEU A 122 10.65 8.48 4.27
N ILE A 123 11.03 8.09 5.49
CA ILE A 123 11.88 8.92 6.36
C ILE A 123 13.28 9.05 5.75
N GLY A 124 13.88 7.96 5.27
CA GLY A 124 15.16 8.00 4.56
C GLY A 124 15.10 8.85 3.30
N LEU A 125 14.02 8.73 2.52
CA LEU A 125 13.79 9.53 1.32
C LEU A 125 13.70 11.01 1.65
N LYS A 126 12.96 11.39 2.71
CA LYS A 126 12.87 12.77 3.18
C LYS A 126 14.22 13.30 3.68
N ALA A 127 15.03 12.46 4.33
CA ALA A 127 16.35 12.85 4.82
C ALA A 127 17.32 13.14 3.65
N ASN A 128 17.29 12.32 2.60
CA ASN A 128 18.12 12.49 1.41
C ASN A 128 17.60 13.56 0.43
N HIS A 129 16.29 13.79 0.44
CA HIS A 129 15.60 14.71 -0.46
C HIS A 129 14.69 15.65 0.34
N PRO A 130 15.23 16.74 0.92
CA PRO A 130 14.47 17.67 1.76
C PRO A 130 13.26 18.31 1.05
N GLU A 131 13.27 18.37 -0.28
CA GLU A 131 12.17 18.85 -1.12
C GLU A 131 10.98 17.89 -1.18
N PHE A 132 11.18 16.60 -0.88
CA PHE A 132 10.10 15.61 -0.82
C PHE A 132 9.19 15.87 0.38
N SER A 133 7.89 15.67 0.25
CA SER A 133 6.90 15.86 1.33
C SER A 133 6.15 14.57 1.60
N CYS A 134 6.40 13.94 2.75
CA CYS A 134 5.64 12.76 3.19
C CYS A 134 4.16 13.11 3.38
N ARG A 135 3.84 14.34 3.82
CA ARG A 135 2.46 14.81 4.00
C ARG A 135 1.74 14.95 2.66
N ASP A 136 2.38 15.46 1.62
CA ASP A 136 1.74 15.68 0.31
C ASP A 136 1.77 14.45 -0.62
N LEU A 137 2.32 13.34 -0.14
CA LEU A 137 2.24 12.04 -0.79
C LEU A 137 0.80 11.53 -0.72
N HIS A 138 0.15 11.41 -1.89
CA HIS A 138 -1.16 10.76 -1.97
C HIS A 138 -0.96 9.25 -2.00
N SER A 139 -1.42 8.58 -0.96
CA SER A 139 -1.21 7.15 -0.76
C SER A 139 -2.46 6.35 -1.12
N ILE A 140 -2.32 5.32 -1.95
CA ILE A 140 -3.40 4.48 -2.48
C ILE A 140 -3.11 3.03 -2.11
N GLY A 141 -3.98 2.42 -1.32
CA GLY A 141 -3.79 1.06 -0.81
C GLY A 141 -4.94 0.16 -1.24
N PHE A 142 -4.63 -0.98 -1.86
CA PHE A 142 -5.63 -1.97 -2.27
C PHE A 142 -5.67 -3.17 -1.34
N SER A 143 -6.87 -3.61 -0.92
CA SER A 143 -7.04 -4.80 -0.07
C SER A 143 -6.18 -4.73 1.20
N LEU A 144 -5.27 -5.68 1.44
CA LEU A 144 -4.32 -5.62 2.57
C LEU A 144 -3.41 -4.37 2.54
N GLY A 145 -3.13 -3.82 1.34
CA GLY A 145 -2.32 -2.61 1.17
C GLY A 145 -2.96 -1.36 1.77
N ALA A 146 -4.28 -1.31 1.92
CA ALA A 146 -4.96 -0.25 2.65
C ALA A 146 -4.54 -0.22 4.14
N HIS A 147 -4.36 -1.40 4.74
CA HIS A 147 -3.91 -1.52 6.13
C HIS A 147 -2.41 -1.29 6.29
N VAL A 148 -1.61 -1.65 5.27
CA VAL A 148 -0.19 -1.25 5.22
C VAL A 148 -0.06 0.27 5.34
N LEU A 149 -0.88 1.05 4.62
CA LEU A 149 -0.86 2.52 4.71
C LEU A 149 -1.24 3.07 6.08
N SER A 150 -2.17 2.42 6.80
CA SER A 150 -2.49 2.76 8.20
C SER A 150 -1.24 2.62 9.09
N PHE A 151 -0.57 1.46 9.02
CA PHE A 151 0.66 1.23 9.78
C PHE A 151 1.79 2.18 9.37
N THR A 152 1.92 2.50 8.07
CA THR A 152 2.87 3.50 7.58
C THR A 152 2.59 4.87 8.18
N SER A 153 1.33 5.32 8.17
CA SER A 153 0.97 6.64 8.69
C SER A 153 1.24 6.75 10.19
N ASN A 154 0.83 5.74 10.96
CA ASN A 154 1.07 5.67 12.40
C ASN A 154 2.57 5.67 12.75
N ALA A 155 3.39 4.98 11.94
CA ALA A 155 4.84 4.99 12.11
C ALA A 155 5.47 6.35 11.73
N LEU A 156 5.01 7.03 10.69
CA LEU A 156 5.45 8.38 10.32
C LEU A 156 5.09 9.42 11.41
N GLU A 157 3.88 9.34 11.94
CA GLU A 157 3.41 10.25 12.99
C GLU A 157 4.25 10.08 14.26
N LYS A 158 4.50 8.82 14.65
CA LYS A 158 5.35 8.49 15.80
C LYS A 158 6.80 8.94 15.63
N SER A 159 7.38 8.77 14.44
CA SER A 159 8.81 8.98 14.21
C SER A 159 9.16 10.43 13.91
N ILE A 160 8.34 11.14 13.12
CA ILE A 160 8.64 12.49 12.63
C ILE A 160 7.47 13.47 12.75
N GLY A 161 6.38 13.10 13.44
CA GLY A 161 5.22 13.97 13.61
C GLY A 161 4.47 14.27 12.32
N SER A 162 4.64 13.45 11.28
CA SER A 162 4.01 13.65 9.97
C SER A 162 2.93 12.59 9.72
N LYS A 163 1.79 13.03 9.21
CA LYS A 163 0.69 12.17 8.75
C LYS A 163 0.40 12.46 7.28
N PHE A 164 -0.08 11.46 6.54
CA PHE A 164 -0.50 11.68 5.15
C PHE A 164 -1.61 12.71 5.07
N ARG A 165 -1.59 13.56 4.03
CA ARG A 165 -2.73 14.43 3.73
C ARG A 165 -3.90 13.63 3.17
N ARG A 166 -3.62 12.62 2.35
CA ARG A 166 -4.67 11.78 1.76
C ARG A 166 -4.28 10.32 1.66
N ILE A 167 -5.17 9.46 2.14
CA ILE A 167 -5.18 8.03 1.85
C ILE A 167 -6.44 7.70 1.05
N THR A 168 -6.30 6.98 -0.06
CA THR A 168 -7.41 6.30 -0.72
C THR A 168 -7.34 4.80 -0.44
N GLY A 169 -8.35 4.27 0.24
CA GLY A 169 -8.52 2.84 0.49
C GLY A 169 -9.36 2.19 -0.59
N LEU A 170 -8.77 1.29 -1.38
CA LEU A 170 -9.46 0.53 -2.41
C LEU A 170 -9.83 -0.85 -1.87
N ASP A 171 -11.10 -1.06 -1.59
CA ASP A 171 -11.71 -2.27 -1.02
C ASP A 171 -10.86 -2.88 0.12
N PRO A 172 -10.67 -2.15 1.25
CA PRO A 172 -9.80 -2.60 2.34
C PRO A 172 -10.22 -3.98 2.85
N ALA A 173 -9.26 -4.85 3.18
CA ALA A 173 -9.56 -6.25 3.51
C ALA A 173 -10.32 -6.43 4.83
N LEU A 174 -11.29 -7.36 4.87
CA LEU A 174 -12.08 -7.70 6.05
C LEU A 174 -11.44 -8.80 6.92
N PRO A 175 -11.02 -9.96 6.39
CA PRO A 175 -10.55 -11.05 7.24
C PRO A 175 -9.31 -10.64 8.04
N PHE A 176 -9.32 -10.91 9.35
CA PHE A 176 -8.36 -10.47 10.38
C PHE A 176 -8.43 -8.99 10.78
N PHE A 177 -9.21 -8.14 10.08
CA PHE A 177 -9.34 -6.71 10.40
C PHE A 177 -10.73 -6.31 10.91
N ALA A 178 -11.75 -7.16 10.74
CA ALA A 178 -13.13 -6.92 11.19
C ALA A 178 -13.18 -6.54 12.68
N THR A 179 -12.55 -7.36 13.53
CA THR A 179 -12.52 -7.19 15.00
C THR A 179 -11.22 -6.56 15.51
N ALA A 180 -10.31 -6.18 14.62
CA ALA A 180 -9.09 -5.50 15.01
C ALA A 180 -9.39 -4.12 15.61
N ARG A 181 -8.55 -3.68 16.54
CA ARG A 181 -8.60 -2.32 17.12
C ARG A 181 -8.33 -1.29 16.02
N GLN A 182 -8.82 -0.06 16.18
CA GLN A 182 -8.68 1.02 15.18
C GLN A 182 -7.23 1.20 14.74
N GLN A 183 -6.29 1.37 15.68
CA GLN A 183 -4.84 1.46 15.44
C GLN A 183 -4.16 0.25 14.72
N TRP A 184 -4.90 -0.81 14.38
CA TRP A 184 -4.41 -2.00 13.66
C TRP A 184 -5.12 -2.22 12.31
N LYS A 185 -5.90 -1.24 11.85
CA LYS A 185 -6.63 -1.29 10.58
C LYS A 185 -6.77 0.13 10.03
N LEU A 186 -7.15 0.24 8.76
CA LEU A 186 -7.41 1.55 8.16
C LEU A 186 -8.58 2.20 8.89
N ASP A 187 -8.40 3.45 9.30
CA ASP A 187 -9.46 4.31 9.81
C ASP A 187 -9.24 5.79 9.43
N LEU A 188 -10.26 6.61 9.67
CA LEU A 188 -10.25 8.03 9.28
C LEU A 188 -9.11 8.83 9.91
N THR A 189 -8.58 8.42 11.06
CA THR A 189 -7.51 9.13 11.76
C THR A 189 -6.14 8.92 11.12
N ASP A 190 -6.00 7.99 10.17
CA ASP A 190 -4.73 7.68 9.51
C ASP A 190 -4.27 8.77 8.51
N ALA A 191 -5.11 9.73 8.15
CA ALA A 191 -4.74 10.86 7.30
C ALA A 191 -5.58 12.10 7.60
N ASP A 192 -5.18 13.29 7.10
CA ASP A 192 -6.06 14.46 7.15
C ASP A 192 -7.37 14.21 6.39
N PHE A 193 -7.33 13.37 5.34
CA PHE A 193 -8.48 12.94 4.59
C PHE A 193 -8.32 11.48 4.12
N VAL A 194 -9.37 10.68 4.30
CA VAL A 194 -9.38 9.26 3.92
C VAL A 194 -10.63 9.03 3.10
N ASP A 195 -10.47 8.62 1.85
CA ASP A 195 -11.59 8.22 0.99
C ASP A 195 -11.52 6.73 0.68
N VAL A 196 -12.63 6.02 0.85
CA VAL A 196 -12.67 4.57 0.71
C VAL A 196 -13.65 4.17 -0.36
N ILE A 197 -13.26 3.23 -1.22
CA ILE A 197 -14.11 2.66 -2.26
C ILE A 197 -14.35 1.20 -1.91
N HIS A 198 -15.60 0.84 -1.65
CA HIS A 198 -16.05 -0.51 -1.36
C HIS A 198 -16.65 -1.15 -2.61
N THR A 199 -16.12 -2.30 -3.02
CA THR A 199 -16.56 -3.02 -4.22
C THR A 199 -16.86 -4.49 -3.96
N ASN A 200 -16.37 -5.07 -2.86
CA ASN A 200 -16.62 -6.45 -2.46
C ASN A 200 -16.81 -6.58 -0.93
N ALA A 201 -17.53 -5.62 -0.36
CA ALA A 201 -17.86 -5.50 1.06
C ALA A 201 -18.57 -6.77 1.56
N GLY A 202 -18.10 -7.30 2.69
CA GLY A 202 -18.70 -8.45 3.38
C GLY A 202 -18.27 -9.81 2.86
N VAL A 203 -17.56 -9.86 1.73
CA VAL A 203 -16.94 -11.09 1.22
C VAL A 203 -15.44 -11.07 1.49
N PHE A 204 -14.71 -10.14 0.86
CA PHE A 204 -13.29 -9.92 1.13
C PHE A 204 -12.99 -8.51 1.61
N GLY A 205 -13.82 -7.52 1.23
CA GLY A 205 -13.71 -6.14 1.65
C GLY A 205 -14.49 -5.85 2.93
N LYS A 206 -14.12 -4.78 3.64
CA LYS A 206 -14.82 -4.28 4.83
C LYS A 206 -16.26 -3.87 4.48
N ILE A 207 -17.17 -4.00 5.45
CA ILE A 207 -18.55 -3.47 5.31
C ILE A 207 -18.65 -2.12 6.00
N GLU A 208 -18.00 -1.99 7.15
CA GLU A 208 -18.03 -0.78 7.93
C GLU A 208 -17.30 0.35 7.23
N THR A 209 -17.78 1.57 7.48
CA THR A 209 -17.10 2.78 7.05
C THR A 209 -15.75 2.89 7.75
N CYS A 210 -14.70 3.22 6.99
CA CYS A 210 -13.37 3.42 7.54
C CYS A 210 -12.66 4.66 6.97
N GLY A 211 -13.37 5.50 6.21
CA GLY A 211 -12.87 6.78 5.76
C GLY A 211 -13.59 7.96 6.40
N HIS A 212 -13.19 9.15 5.97
CA HIS A 212 -14.01 10.35 6.08
C HIS A 212 -15.17 10.31 5.09
N VAL A 213 -14.96 9.67 3.94
CA VAL A 213 -15.97 9.42 2.91
C VAL A 213 -15.83 7.98 2.42
N ASP A 214 -16.93 7.25 2.39
CA ASP A 214 -17.00 5.86 1.93
C ASP A 214 -17.97 5.74 0.74
N PHE A 215 -17.49 5.23 -0.38
CA PHE A 215 -18.25 5.03 -1.62
C PHE A 215 -18.55 3.54 -1.79
N TYR A 216 -19.81 3.16 -1.85
CA TYR A 216 -20.26 1.78 -2.08
C TYR A 216 -20.68 1.60 -3.54
N MET A 217 -19.73 1.18 -4.38
CA MET A 217 -19.95 1.09 -5.82
C MET A 217 -20.96 0.01 -6.13
N ASN A 218 -22.03 0.34 -6.85
CA ASN A 218 -23.11 -0.60 -7.19
C ASN A 218 -23.69 -1.32 -5.95
N GLY A 219 -23.76 -0.64 -4.80
CA GLY A 219 -24.19 -1.24 -3.52
C GLY A 219 -23.07 -1.91 -2.72
N GLY A 220 -21.85 -1.96 -3.27
CA GLY A 220 -20.60 -2.26 -2.55
C GLY A 220 -20.24 -3.74 -2.42
N GLN A 221 -21.13 -4.68 -2.76
CA GLN A 221 -20.87 -6.12 -2.58
C GLN A 221 -20.61 -6.87 -3.88
N SER A 222 -21.37 -6.60 -4.93
CA SER A 222 -21.27 -7.28 -6.22
C SER A 222 -21.12 -6.26 -7.34
N GLN A 223 -20.08 -6.42 -8.16
CA GLN A 223 -19.84 -5.54 -9.29
C GLN A 223 -20.33 -6.19 -10.59
N PRO A 224 -20.96 -5.42 -11.49
CA PRO A 224 -21.32 -5.92 -12.82
C PRO A 224 -20.14 -6.58 -13.52
N MET A 225 -20.38 -7.66 -14.29
CA MET A 225 -19.37 -8.47 -14.98
C MET A 225 -18.46 -9.34 -14.08
N CYS A 226 -18.55 -9.23 -12.75
CA CYS A 226 -17.87 -10.11 -11.81
C CYS A 226 -18.73 -11.34 -11.40
N GLU A 227 -20.04 -11.30 -11.62
CA GLU A 227 -20.99 -12.39 -11.28
C GLU A 227 -20.91 -13.63 -12.19
N ASN A 228 -20.60 -13.44 -13.48
CA ASN A 228 -20.47 -14.54 -14.45
C ASN A 228 -19.04 -15.09 -14.57
N ALA A 229 -18.13 -14.66 -13.70
CA ALA A 229 -16.77 -15.16 -13.70
C ALA A 229 -16.73 -16.54 -13.03
N THR A 230 -16.43 -17.59 -13.79
CA THR A 230 -16.12 -18.95 -13.30
C THR A 230 -14.92 -19.01 -12.34
N SER A 231 -14.29 -17.88 -12.02
CA SER A 231 -13.14 -17.75 -11.13
C SER A 231 -13.33 -16.56 -10.19
N LYS A 232 -13.43 -16.84 -8.88
CA LYS A 232 -13.47 -15.85 -7.78
C LYS A 232 -12.32 -14.83 -7.84
N TYR A 233 -11.22 -15.16 -8.54
CA TYR A 233 -10.06 -14.28 -8.72
C TYR A 233 -10.28 -13.14 -9.72
N ARG A 234 -11.34 -13.18 -10.56
CA ARG A 234 -11.69 -12.04 -11.43
C ARG A 234 -12.33 -10.88 -10.65
N CYS A 235 -12.89 -11.11 -9.45
CA CYS A 235 -13.39 -10.04 -8.58
C CYS A 235 -12.31 -9.03 -8.18
N LEU A 236 -11.05 -9.47 -8.06
CA LEU A 236 -9.91 -8.58 -7.80
C LEU A 236 -9.57 -7.64 -8.97
N ARG A 237 -10.20 -7.81 -10.15
CA ARG A 237 -10.10 -6.90 -11.30
C ARG A 237 -11.22 -5.85 -11.34
N CYS A 238 -12.23 -5.97 -10.49
CA CYS A 238 -13.36 -5.05 -10.41
C CYS A 238 -13.12 -3.90 -9.39
N VAL A 239 -11.84 -3.62 -9.08
CA VAL A 239 -11.40 -2.50 -8.23
C VAL A 239 -10.60 -1.52 -9.08
#